data_AF-A0A5E4C3T8-F1
#
_entry.id   AF-A0A5E4C3T8-F1
#
_cell.length_a   1.000
_cell.length_b   1.000
_cell.length_c   1.000
_cell.angle_alpha   90.00
_cell.angle_beta   90.00
_cell.angle_gamma   90.00
#
_symmetry.space_group_name_H-M   'P 1'
#
loop_
_entity.id
_entity.type
_entity.pdbx_description
1 polymer ?
#
loop_
_entity_poly.entity_id
_entity_poly.type
_entity_poly.pdbx_seq_one_letter_code
_entity_poly.pdbx_strand_id
1 'polypeptide(L)' 'IQSIRGLAVDWVSRNLYWISSEFDETQINVARLDGSLKTSIIHGIDKPQCLAAHPVRG' A
#
# COMPACT_ATOMS: atom_id res chain seq x y z
N ILE A 1 4.92 -16.52 4.50
CA ILE A 1 5.41 -15.83 3.27
C ILE A 1 4.59 -14.59 3.11
N GLN A 2 5.21 -13.41 3.06
CA GLN A 2 4.50 -12.16 2.79
C GLN A 2 4.10 -12.13 1.30
N SER A 3 2.81 -12.02 1.01
CA SER A 3 2.31 -11.87 -0.36
C SER A 3 2.03 -10.39 -0.61
N ILE A 4 2.60 -9.82 -1.67
CA ILE A 4 2.30 -8.45 -2.12
C ILE A 4 1.28 -8.54 -3.26
N ARG A 5 0.21 -7.74 -3.19
CA ARG A 5 -0.93 -7.85 -4.12
C ARG A 5 -1.41 -6.48 -4.62
N GLY A 6 -0.63 -5.86 -5.48
CA GLY A 6 -0.96 -4.55 -6.05
C GLY A 6 -0.17 -3.42 -5.43
N LEU A 7 0.08 -2.40 -6.25
CA LEU A 7 0.98 -1.29 -6.01
C LEU A 7 0.38 -0.03 -6.63
N ALA A 8 0.46 1.10 -5.94
CA ALA A 8 0.11 2.40 -6.47
C ALA A 8 1.19 3.42 -6.09
N VAL A 9 1.43 4.38 -6.98
CA VAL A 9 2.46 5.42 -6.81
C VAL A 9 1.78 6.78 -6.77
N ASP A 10 2.06 7.53 -5.73
CA ASP A 10 1.79 8.97 -5.67
C ASP A 10 3.10 9.72 -5.96
N TRP A 11 3.25 10.17 -7.21
CA TRP A 11 4.42 10.92 -7.65
C TRP A 11 4.39 12.39 -7.18
N VAL A 12 3.23 12.90 -6.77
CA VAL A 12 3.08 14.27 -6.28
C VAL A 12 3.59 14.34 -4.84
N SER A 13 3.12 13.46 -3.96
CA SER A 13 3.52 13.40 -2.55
C SER A 13 4.75 12.54 -2.29
N ARG A 14 5.29 11.89 -3.33
CA ARG A 14 6.45 10.98 -3.26
C ARG A 14 6.20 9.79 -2.32
N ASN A 15 5.06 9.12 -2.48
CA ASN A 15 4.68 7.95 -1.70
C ASN A 15 4.43 6.72 -2.58
N LEU A 16 4.71 5.55 -2.03
CA LEU A 16 4.40 4.24 -2.58
C LEU A 16 3.38 3.56 -1.68
N TYR A 17 2.32 3.00 -2.26
CA TYR A 17 1.30 2.25 -1.54
C TYR A 17 1.25 0.82 -2.07
N TRP A 18 1.07 -0.17 -1.19
CA TRP A 18 0.92 -1.56 -1.60
C TRP A 18 0.05 -2.36 -0.64
N ILE A 19 -0.59 -3.38 -1.18
CA ILE A 19 -1.30 -4.38 -0.40
C ILE A 19 -0.32 -5.48 -0.02
N SER A 20 -0.31 -5.88 1.24
CA SER A 20 0.42 -7.06 1.71
C SER A 20 -0.45 -7.94 2.59
N SER A 21 -0.24 -9.26 2.54
CA SER A 21 -0.86 -10.20 3.47
C SER A 21 0.20 -10.86 4.37
N GLU A 22 -0.07 -10.85 5.67
CA GLU A 22 0.74 -11.50 6.71
C GLU A 22 -0.20 -12.23 7.68
N PHE A 23 0.04 -13.51 7.96
CA PHE A 23 -0.84 -14.35 8.80
C PHE A 23 -2.34 -14.28 8.45
N ASP A 24 -2.67 -14.32 7.16
CA ASP A 24 -4.03 -14.15 6.61
C ASP A 24 -4.69 -12.79 6.84
N GLU A 25 -4.03 -11.85 7.52
CA GLU A 25 -4.46 -10.47 7.60
C GLU A 25 -3.90 -9.67 6.41
N THR A 26 -4.79 -9.01 5.68
CA THR A 26 -4.40 -8.14 4.57
C THR A 26 -4.46 -6.68 4.99
N GLN A 27 -3.42 -5.94 4.60
CA GLN A 27 -3.22 -4.55 4.96
C GLN A 27 -2.75 -3.72 3.75
N ILE A 28 -3.08 -2.43 3.77
CA ILE A 28 -2.51 -1.44 2.84
C ILE A 28 -1.44 -0.68 3.59
N ASN A 29 -0.25 -0.65 3.00
CA ASN A 29 0.91 0.02 3.54
C ASN A 29 1.27 1.24 2.69
N VAL A 30 2.05 2.13 3.27
CA VAL A 30 2.68 3.26 2.60
C VAL A 30 4.15 3.36 3.00
N ALA A 31 4.98 3.88 2.09
CA ALA A 31 6.34 4.34 2.36
C ALA A 31 6.65 5.54 1.45
N ARG A 32 7.73 6.26 1.74
CA ARG A 32 8.31 7.20 0.78
C ARG A 32 8.88 6.45 -0.43
N LEU A 33 9.07 7.14 -1.56
CA LEU A 33 9.66 6.52 -2.77
C LEU A 33 11.10 6.00 -2.57
N ASP A 34 11.82 6.49 -1.56
CA ASP A 34 13.15 5.98 -1.18
C ASP A 34 13.07 4.77 -0.23
N GLY A 35 11.86 4.29 0.10
CA GLY A 35 11.61 3.18 1.01
C GLY A 35 11.59 3.56 2.48
N SER A 36 11.85 4.82 2.84
CA SER A 36 11.79 5.29 4.23
C SER A 36 10.34 5.42 4.74
N LEU A 37 10.19 5.53 6.06
CA LEU A 37 8.91 5.79 6.74
C LEU A 37 7.79 4.80 6.37
N LYS A 38 8.15 3.51 6.23
CA LYS A 38 7.19 2.44 6.00
C LYS A 38 6.23 2.30 7.18
N THR A 39 4.93 2.32 6.91
CA THR A 39 3.87 2.05 7.89
C THR A 39 2.66 1.41 7.22
N SER A 40 1.87 0.66 8.00
CA SER A 40 0.53 0.26 7.59
C SER A 40 -0.46 1.41 7.84
N ILE A 41 -1.45 1.58 6.95
CA ILE A 41 -2.47 2.63 7.04
C ILE A 41 -3.90 2.07 7.09
N ILE A 42 -4.10 0.82 6.64
CA ILE A 42 -5.39 0.13 6.72
C ILE A 42 -5.13 -1.35 7.02
N HIS A 43 -5.89 -1.92 7.96
CA HIS A 43 -5.79 -3.31 8.41
C HIS A 43 -7.12 -4.05 8.27
N GLY A 44 -7.09 -5.38 8.32
CA GLY A 44 -8.30 -6.22 8.39
C GLY A 44 -9.15 -6.19 7.12
N ILE A 45 -8.55 -5.93 5.96
CA ILE A 45 -9.29 -5.92 4.68
C ILE A 45 -9.39 -7.36 4.18
N ASP A 46 -10.59 -7.83 3.84
CA ASP A 46 -10.73 -9.17 3.27
C ASP A 46 -10.34 -9.17 1.78
N LYS A 47 -9.16 -9.74 1.50
CA LYS A 47 -8.66 -10.10 0.16
C LYS A 47 -8.85 -9.04 -0.96
N PRO A 48 -8.43 -7.78 -0.77
CA PRO A 48 -8.42 -6.80 -1.85
C PRO A 48 -7.53 -7.25 -3.01
N GLN A 49 -7.95 -6.95 -4.24
CA GLN A 49 -7.27 -7.40 -5.47
C GLN A 49 -6.44 -6.31 -6.16
N CYS A 50 -6.84 -5.05 -6.01
CA CYS A 50 -6.24 -3.94 -6.73
C CYS A 50 -6.17 -2.69 -5.86
N LEU A 51 -5.25 -1.80 -6.23
CA LEU A 51 -5.02 -0.52 -5.59
C LEU A 51 -4.79 0.52 -6.68
N ALA A 52 -5.44 1.67 -6.57
CA ALA A 52 -5.26 2.82 -7.46
C ALA A 52 -5.11 4.08 -6.63
N ALA A 53 -4.27 5.01 -7.09
CA ALA A 53 -4.11 6.33 -6.50
C ALA A 53 -4.56 7.38 -7.50
N HIS A 54 -5.11 8.50 -7.00
CA HIS A 54 -5.34 9.71 -7.79
C HIS A 54 -4.49 10.86 -7.24
N PRO A 55 -3.18 10.91 -7.55
CA PRO A 55 -2.23 11.81 -6.87
C PRO A 55 -2.62 13.30 -6.86
N VAL A 56 -3.24 13.78 -7.93
CA VAL A 56 -3.62 15.21 -8.06
C VAL A 56 -4.89 15.55 -7.25
N ARG A 57 -5.72 14.58 -6.88
CA ARG A 57 -6.99 14.79 -6.16
C ARG A 57 -6.98 14.29 -4.72
N GLY A 58 -6.01 13.44 -4.35
CA GLY A 58 -6.10 12.61 -3.16
C GLY A 58 -7.17 11.53 -3.31
#